data_AF-A0A1I8CC30-F1
#
_entry.id   AF-A0A1I8CC30-F1
#
_cell.length_a   1.000
_cell.length_b   1.000
_cell.length_c   1.000
_cell.angle_alpha   90.00
_cell.angle_beta   90.00
_cell.angle_gamma   90.00
#
_symmetry.space_group_name_H-M   'P 1'
#
loop_
_entity.id
_entity.type
_entity.pdbx_description
1 polymer ?
#
loop_
_entity_poly.entity_id
_entity_poly.type
_entity_poly.pdbx_seq_one_letter_code
_entity_poly.pdbx_strand_id
1 'polypeptide(L)'
;MLRELGNRDEMIENDEDCEEVKLNPFNPKTAHKYYLMYSEWLVDIPTDFSTKWLMKPCPKGKRQLVVCRYGITSCYTKSGFKINQFSSKLPGGSAATSDSMTVLDCIYVKSLKTYYILDCVSWDDQDFSEGEFSLRQYWLNSKFSENKSFGQSSKKFPFKFANIESVPCTKGEMEKCMASSFEYELDGLLFYYQDVNYERGQTPFVGWLLPWMLPDMLDVQVPDVYKKPENSMEENNIKEFIDEYNTKRDYTGSIKKTTSKNADEMT
;
A
#
# COMPACT_ATOMS: atom_id res chain seq x y z
N MET A 1 51.59 -7.24 -35.48
CA MET A 1 50.96 -8.13 -36.48
C MET A 1 49.79 -8.80 -35.77
N LEU A 2 48.51 -8.67 -36.09
CA LEU A 2 47.69 -8.13 -37.19
C LEU A 2 46.35 -7.70 -36.52
N ARG A 3 45.69 -6.57 -36.83
CA ARG A 3 44.69 -6.35 -37.91
C ARG A 3 43.61 -7.45 -37.98
N GLU A 4 42.30 -7.24 -38.09
CA GLU A 4 41.47 -6.10 -38.48
C GLU A 4 39.98 -6.41 -38.18
N LEU A 5 39.20 -5.33 -37.96
CA LEU A 5 37.85 -4.99 -38.44
C LEU A 5 36.81 -6.08 -38.80
N GLY A 6 35.56 -5.81 -38.36
CA GLY A 6 34.36 -6.39 -38.93
C GLY A 6 33.07 -5.75 -38.41
N ASN A 7 32.81 -4.51 -38.81
CA ASN A 7 31.48 -3.88 -38.73
C ASN A 7 30.82 -4.05 -40.11
N ARG A 8 29.64 -4.69 -40.20
CA ARG A 8 28.75 -4.63 -41.38
C ARG A 8 27.29 -4.88 -40.99
N ASP A 9 26.56 -3.77 -41.09
CA ASP A 9 25.29 -3.58 -41.81
C ASP A 9 23.97 -4.18 -41.30
N GLU A 10 23.03 -3.24 -41.19
CA GLU A 10 21.60 -3.33 -40.90
C GLU A 10 20.79 -3.99 -42.03
N MET A 11 19.66 -4.64 -41.71
CA MET A 11 18.27 -4.24 -42.08
C MET A 11 17.26 -5.43 -42.07
N ILE A 12 16.30 -5.32 -41.14
CA ILE A 12 14.82 -5.50 -41.23
C ILE A 12 14.23 -6.77 -41.86
N GLU A 13 13.44 -7.52 -41.07
CA GLU A 13 12.00 -7.76 -41.36
C GLU A 13 11.23 -8.20 -40.10
N ASN A 14 10.04 -7.63 -39.94
CA ASN A 14 9.08 -7.81 -38.85
C ASN A 14 8.51 -9.24 -38.83
N ASP A 15 8.16 -9.74 -37.65
CA ASP A 15 6.91 -10.47 -37.48
C ASP A 15 6.42 -10.33 -36.03
N GLU A 16 5.12 -10.07 -35.96
CA GLU A 16 4.29 -9.83 -34.79
C GLU A 16 4.24 -11.07 -33.88
N ASP A 17 4.35 -10.88 -32.55
CA ASP A 17 3.49 -11.50 -31.52
C ASP A 17 4.14 -11.56 -30.12
N CYS A 18 3.40 -11.05 -29.13
CA CYS A 18 3.50 -11.32 -27.69
C CYS A 18 4.90 -11.21 -27.02
N GLU A 19 5.41 -10.01 -26.77
CA GLU A 19 6.55 -9.85 -25.85
C GLU A 19 6.09 -9.92 -24.39
N GLU A 20 6.39 -11.06 -23.73
CA GLU A 20 6.55 -11.16 -22.29
C GLU A 20 7.33 -9.95 -21.77
N VAL A 21 6.75 -9.21 -20.82
CA VAL A 21 7.47 -8.18 -20.07
C VAL A 21 8.59 -8.86 -19.31
N LYS A 22 9.80 -8.87 -19.90
CA LYS A 22 11.01 -9.35 -19.23
C LYS A 22 11.26 -8.45 -18.02
N LEU A 23 10.84 -8.92 -16.84
CA LEU A 23 11.19 -8.31 -15.58
C LEU A 23 12.72 -8.21 -15.52
N ASN A 24 13.22 -6.97 -15.53
CA ASN A 24 14.65 -6.72 -15.44
C ASN A 24 15.24 -7.46 -14.23
N PRO A 25 16.43 -8.09 -14.37
CA PRO A 25 17.07 -8.82 -13.29
C PRO A 25 17.26 -7.91 -12.07
N PHE A 26 16.97 -8.47 -10.89
CA PHE A 26 16.98 -7.84 -9.58
C PHE A 26 18.22 -6.96 -9.36
N ASN A 27 18.05 -5.63 -9.43
CA ASN A 27 19.08 -4.67 -9.04
C ASN A 27 18.88 -4.24 -7.58
N PRO A 28 19.79 -4.61 -6.65
CA PRO A 28 19.67 -4.29 -5.22
C PRO A 28 19.58 -2.80 -4.92
N LYS A 29 20.13 -1.93 -5.79
CA LYS A 29 20.12 -0.47 -5.60
C LYS A 29 18.77 0.18 -5.90
N THR A 30 17.88 -0.52 -6.61
CA THR A 30 16.53 -0.07 -6.98
C THR A 30 15.42 -0.92 -6.35
N ALA A 31 15.78 -1.88 -5.49
CA ALA A 31 14.86 -2.85 -4.91
C ALA A 31 13.72 -2.25 -4.05
N HIS A 32 13.86 -0.99 -3.61
CA HIS A 32 12.84 -0.29 -2.82
C HIS A 32 11.86 0.55 -3.65
N LYS A 33 12.12 0.73 -4.94
CA LYS A 33 11.22 1.43 -5.85
C LYS A 33 10.04 0.51 -6.15
N TYR A 34 8.80 1.00 -5.95
CA TYR A 34 7.58 0.24 -6.25
C TYR A 34 7.41 -1.07 -5.45
N TYR A 35 7.94 -1.13 -4.22
CA TYR A 35 7.79 -2.33 -3.38
C TYR A 35 6.40 -2.46 -2.73
N LEU A 36 5.61 -1.39 -2.72
CA LEU A 36 4.32 -1.39 -2.04
C LEU A 36 3.22 -1.99 -2.92
N MET A 37 2.31 -2.70 -2.26
CA MET A 37 1.04 -3.13 -2.85
C MET A 37 0.05 -1.96 -2.78
N TYR A 38 -0.60 -1.65 -3.91
CA TYR A 38 -1.52 -0.53 -4.04
C TYR A 38 -2.91 -1.02 -4.41
N SER A 39 -3.90 -0.34 -3.85
CA SER A 39 -5.31 -0.59 -4.12
C SER A 39 -5.78 0.03 -5.44
N GLU A 40 -6.89 -0.50 -5.93
CA GLU A 40 -7.78 0.18 -6.87
C GLU A 40 -8.98 0.78 -6.14
N TRP A 41 -9.75 1.61 -6.83
CA TRP A 41 -11.07 2.00 -6.31
C TRP A 41 -11.97 0.78 -6.29
N LEU A 42 -12.67 0.54 -5.18
CA LEU A 42 -13.59 -0.59 -5.06
C LEU A 42 -14.92 -0.24 -5.74
N VAL A 43 -14.97 -0.33 -7.07
CA VAL A 43 -16.17 -0.01 -7.86
C VAL A 43 -17.08 -1.23 -8.01
N ASP A 44 -16.49 -2.39 -8.35
CA ASP A 44 -17.21 -3.63 -8.53
C ASP A 44 -17.14 -4.46 -7.24
N ILE A 45 -18.24 -4.51 -6.49
CA ILE A 45 -18.30 -5.23 -5.22
C ILE A 45 -18.44 -6.74 -5.47
N PRO A 46 -17.50 -7.58 -5.01
CA PRO A 46 -17.59 -9.02 -5.18
C PRO A 46 -18.78 -9.62 -4.42
N THR A 47 -19.35 -10.72 -4.93
CA THR A 47 -20.49 -11.38 -4.29
C THR A 47 -20.15 -12.01 -2.94
N ASP A 48 -18.89 -12.35 -2.73
CA ASP A 48 -18.34 -12.91 -1.49
C ASP A 48 -17.70 -11.83 -0.59
N PHE A 49 -17.95 -10.55 -0.85
CA PHE A 49 -17.33 -9.44 -0.13
C PHE A 49 -17.45 -9.56 1.40
N SER A 50 -18.63 -9.91 1.91
CA SER A 50 -18.87 -9.98 3.36
C SER A 50 -18.16 -11.13 4.08
N THR A 51 -17.71 -12.16 3.35
CA THR A 51 -17.10 -13.38 3.91
C THR A 51 -15.62 -13.50 3.61
N LYS A 52 -15.17 -12.99 2.45
CA LYS A 52 -13.81 -13.16 1.93
C LYS A 52 -12.96 -11.89 1.95
N TRP A 53 -13.50 -10.77 2.41
CA TRP A 53 -12.76 -9.51 2.50
C TRP A 53 -12.64 -9.01 3.93
N LEU A 54 -11.58 -8.24 4.17
CA LEU A 54 -11.29 -7.56 5.43
C LEU A 54 -11.07 -6.07 5.19
N MET A 55 -11.68 -5.24 6.03
CA MET A 55 -11.56 -3.79 5.98
C MET A 55 -10.47 -3.29 6.94
N LYS A 56 -9.73 -2.25 6.55
CA LYS A 56 -8.79 -1.51 7.40
C LYS A 56 -9.09 0.00 7.40
N PRO A 57 -9.42 0.60 8.55
CA PRO A 57 -9.57 2.05 8.66
C PRO A 57 -8.19 2.72 8.61
N CYS A 58 -7.94 3.48 7.55
CA CYS A 58 -6.62 4.03 7.27
C CYS A 58 -6.49 5.47 7.78
N PRO A 59 -5.46 5.78 8.60
CA PRO A 59 -5.23 7.13 9.06
C PRO A 59 -4.76 8.05 7.93
N LYS A 60 -5.08 9.33 8.05
CA LYS A 60 -4.50 10.37 7.20
C LYS A 60 -3.03 10.54 7.50
N GLY A 61 -2.20 10.21 6.52
CA GLY A 61 -0.75 10.23 6.70
C GLY A 61 0.02 10.03 5.41
N LYS A 62 1.29 9.65 5.55
CA LYS A 62 2.17 9.37 4.40
C LYS A 62 2.46 7.87 4.36
N ARG A 63 2.04 7.22 3.26
CA ARG A 63 2.38 5.82 2.99
C ARG A 63 3.89 5.66 2.81
N GLN A 64 4.49 4.72 3.52
CA GLN A 64 5.93 4.51 3.56
C GLN A 64 6.28 3.03 3.73
N LEU A 65 7.26 2.57 2.96
CA LEU A 65 7.93 1.30 3.22
C LEU A 65 8.89 1.48 4.39
N VAL A 66 8.80 0.62 5.41
CA VAL A 66 9.71 0.61 6.55
C VAL A 66 10.58 -0.65 6.48
N VAL A 67 11.90 -0.45 6.44
CA VAL A 67 12.88 -1.54 6.38
C VAL A 67 13.78 -1.44 7.60
N CYS A 68 13.78 -2.47 8.44
CA CYS A 68 14.67 -2.63 9.58
C CYS A 68 15.73 -3.66 9.22
N ARG A 69 17.01 -3.27 9.21
CA ARG A 69 18.13 -4.17 8.94
C ARG A 69 19.43 -3.59 9.47
N TYR A 70 20.38 -4.43 9.88
CA TYR A 70 21.70 -3.98 10.37
C TYR A 70 21.60 -2.99 11.54
N GLY A 71 20.58 -3.18 12.37
CA GLY A 71 20.34 -2.40 13.58
C GLY A 71 19.80 -0.98 13.32
N ILE A 72 19.26 -0.72 12.14
CA ILE A 72 18.70 0.57 11.77
C ILE A 72 17.39 0.44 11.01
N THR A 73 16.44 1.32 11.31
CA THR A 73 15.15 1.42 10.61
C THR A 73 15.22 2.55 9.61
N SER A 74 14.98 2.24 8.34
CA SER A 74 14.94 3.18 7.21
C SER A 74 13.53 3.25 6.63
N CYS A 75 13.06 4.46 6.33
CA CYS A 75 11.73 4.68 5.77
C CYS A 75 11.85 5.23 4.35
N TYR A 76 11.07 4.68 3.43
CA TYR A 76 11.08 5.02 2.01
C TYR A 76 9.69 5.47 1.55
N THR A 77 9.67 6.44 0.66
CA THR A 77 8.46 6.88 -0.04
C THR A 77 7.97 5.83 -1.04
N LYS A 78 6.74 6.01 -1.56
CA LYS A 78 6.19 5.24 -2.68
C LYS A 78 7.14 5.16 -3.89
N SER A 79 7.84 6.26 -4.16
CA SER A 79 8.85 6.40 -5.22
C SER A 79 10.22 5.79 -4.89
N GLY A 80 10.39 5.17 -3.72
CA GLY A 80 11.63 4.53 -3.28
C GLY A 80 12.69 5.46 -2.69
N PHE A 81 12.42 6.76 -2.54
CA PHE A 81 13.35 7.68 -1.87
C PHE A 81 13.36 7.47 -0.36
N LYS A 82 14.54 7.28 0.23
CA LYS A 82 14.73 7.23 1.68
C LYS A 82 14.51 8.62 2.28
N ILE A 83 13.59 8.72 3.23
CA ILE A 83 13.17 10.00 3.84
C ILE A 83 13.50 10.10 5.32
N ASN A 84 13.71 8.97 6.00
CA ASN A 84 14.03 8.96 7.41
C ASN A 84 14.85 7.74 7.77
N GLN A 85 15.63 7.85 8.85
CA GLN A 85 16.43 6.77 9.39
C GLN A 85 16.60 6.95 10.91
N PHE A 86 16.31 5.91 11.68
CA PHE A 86 16.31 5.95 13.15
C PHE A 86 16.47 4.55 13.74
N SER A 87 16.71 4.45 15.05
CA SER A 87 16.61 3.18 15.76
C SER A 87 15.18 2.93 16.22
N SER A 88 14.67 1.72 16.03
CA SER A 88 13.35 1.28 16.50
C SER A 88 13.44 0.04 17.38
N LYS A 89 12.31 -0.31 18.00
CA LYS A 89 12.19 -1.52 18.80
C LYS A 89 11.89 -2.77 17.95
N LEU A 90 11.72 -2.63 16.64
CA LEU A 90 11.44 -3.75 15.76
C LEU A 90 12.69 -4.65 15.57
N PRO A 91 12.52 -5.94 15.26
CA PRO A 91 13.64 -6.79 14.84
C PRO A 91 14.36 -6.19 13.63
N GLY A 92 15.69 -6.21 13.62
CA GLY A 92 16.52 -5.49 12.63
C GLY A 92 16.70 -3.99 12.89
N GLY A 93 15.90 -3.39 13.78
CA GLY A 93 15.79 -1.92 13.93
C GLY A 93 16.73 -1.30 14.98
N SER A 94 17.49 -2.11 15.70
CA SER A 94 18.43 -1.64 16.73
C SER A 94 19.70 -2.48 16.77
N ALA A 95 20.78 -1.94 17.33
CA ALA A 95 22.03 -2.67 17.52
C ALA A 95 21.86 -4.00 18.29
N ALA A 96 20.82 -4.13 19.13
CA ALA A 96 20.55 -5.36 19.87
C ALA A 96 19.86 -6.45 19.02
N THR A 97 19.30 -6.05 17.88
CA THR A 97 18.55 -6.92 16.95
C THR A 97 19.13 -6.80 15.54
N SER A 98 20.44 -6.57 15.40
CA SER A 98 21.07 -6.22 14.12
C SER A 98 21.05 -7.31 13.06
N ASP A 99 20.91 -8.56 13.50
CA ASP A 99 21.14 -9.74 12.67
C ASP A 99 19.91 -10.12 11.86
N SER A 100 18.76 -9.49 12.13
CA SER A 100 17.51 -9.77 11.42
C SER A 100 17.02 -8.64 10.53
N MET A 101 16.07 -8.98 9.66
CA MET A 101 15.41 -8.07 8.74
C MET A 101 13.90 -8.07 8.96
N THR A 102 13.31 -6.87 8.99
CA THR A 102 11.85 -6.68 9.02
C THR A 102 11.45 -5.66 7.97
N VAL A 103 10.42 -5.97 7.19
CA VAL A 103 9.88 -5.11 6.12
C VAL A 103 8.38 -4.94 6.33
N LEU A 104 7.96 -3.70 6.57
CA LEU A 104 6.57 -3.35 6.84
C LEU A 104 6.06 -2.32 5.85
N ASP A 105 4.76 -2.39 5.56
CA ASP A 105 4.06 -1.38 4.80
C ASP A 105 3.22 -0.49 5.73
N CYS A 106 3.64 0.76 5.91
CA CYS A 106 3.12 1.65 6.95
C CYS A 106 2.47 2.93 6.41
N ILE A 107 1.65 3.57 7.23
CA ILE A 107 1.23 4.96 7.10
C ILE A 107 1.81 5.73 8.29
N TYR A 108 2.66 6.72 8.00
CA TYR A 108 3.22 7.59 9.01
C TYR A 108 2.30 8.78 9.28
N VAL A 109 1.90 8.94 10.55
CA VAL A 109 1.09 10.06 11.05
C VAL A 109 1.99 11.00 11.84
N LYS A 110 2.27 12.18 11.27
CA LYS A 110 3.25 13.14 11.81
C LYS A 110 2.85 13.70 13.18
N SER A 111 1.57 14.05 13.37
CA SER A 111 1.05 14.61 14.62
C SER A 111 1.24 13.65 15.81
N LEU A 112 1.08 12.35 15.55
CA LEU A 112 1.16 11.30 16.57
C LEU A 112 2.57 10.68 16.70
N LYS A 113 3.47 10.98 15.76
CA LYS A 113 4.79 10.33 15.62
C LYS A 113 4.68 8.80 15.62
N THR A 114 3.66 8.29 14.94
CA THR A 114 3.33 6.85 14.89
C THR A 114 3.40 6.37 13.45
N TYR A 115 4.03 5.21 13.25
CA TYR A 115 3.89 4.40 12.04
C TYR A 115 2.77 3.39 12.27
N TYR A 116 1.64 3.61 11.61
CA TYR A 116 0.54 2.67 11.59
C TYR A 116 0.80 1.61 10.52
N ILE A 117 0.85 0.34 10.90
CA ILE A 117 1.20 -0.76 10.01
C ILE A 117 -0.08 -1.22 9.31
N LEU A 118 -0.03 -1.25 7.98
CA LEU A 118 -1.09 -1.83 7.15
C LEU A 118 -0.77 -3.28 6.78
N ASP A 119 0.49 -3.62 6.49
CA ASP A 119 0.86 -4.99 6.15
C ASP A 119 2.30 -5.32 6.55
N CYS A 120 2.60 -6.62 6.61
CA CYS A 120 3.90 -7.17 6.98
C CYS A 120 4.42 -8.04 5.84
N VAL A 121 5.49 -7.61 5.18
CA VAL A 121 6.10 -8.38 4.08
C VAL A 121 7.12 -9.37 4.63
N SER A 122 7.94 -8.94 5.58
CA SER A 122 8.91 -9.81 6.24
C SER A 122 9.06 -9.42 7.70
N TRP A 123 9.25 -10.40 8.57
CA TRP A 123 9.46 -10.19 10.01
C TRP A 123 10.53 -11.14 10.53
N ASP A 124 11.59 -10.59 11.11
CA ASP A 124 12.69 -11.36 11.71
C ASP A 124 13.28 -12.42 10.74
N ASP A 125 13.60 -11.98 9.51
CA ASP A 125 14.08 -12.79 8.38
C ASP A 125 13.10 -13.82 7.81
N GLN A 126 11.89 -13.93 8.36
CA GLN A 126 10.83 -14.74 7.80
C GLN A 126 10.11 -13.93 6.72
N ASP A 127 9.99 -14.49 5.52
CA ASP A 127 9.23 -13.89 4.42
C ASP A 127 7.76 -14.32 4.51
N PHE A 128 6.87 -13.35 4.44
CA PHE A 128 5.43 -13.54 4.48
C PHE A 128 4.77 -13.14 3.14
N SER A 129 5.52 -12.71 2.12
CA SER A 129 4.92 -12.21 0.88
C SER A 129 4.01 -13.22 0.20
N GLU A 130 4.38 -14.50 0.23
CA GLU A 130 3.60 -15.59 -0.37
C GLU A 130 2.45 -16.10 0.51
N GLY A 131 2.35 -15.62 1.75
CA GLY A 131 1.27 -15.98 2.66
C GLY A 131 0.01 -15.16 2.39
N GLU A 132 -1.16 -15.72 2.66
CA GLU A 132 -2.46 -15.04 2.59
C GLU A 132 -2.49 -13.79 3.48
N PHE A 133 -3.19 -12.74 3.06
CA PHE A 133 -3.33 -11.51 3.86
C PHE A 133 -3.87 -11.80 5.26
N SER A 134 -4.88 -12.66 5.39
CA SER A 134 -5.46 -13.07 6.68
C SER A 134 -4.41 -13.64 7.64
N LEU A 135 -3.49 -14.47 7.14
CA LEU A 135 -2.36 -15.04 7.88
C LEU A 135 -1.36 -13.96 8.29
N ARG A 136 -0.99 -13.04 7.37
CA ARG A 136 -0.09 -11.93 7.67
C ARG A 136 -0.65 -11.05 8.78
N GLN A 137 -1.96 -10.78 8.75
CA GLN A 137 -2.64 -10.00 9.80
C GLN A 137 -2.72 -10.74 11.13
N TYR A 138 -3.03 -12.03 11.12
CA TYR A 138 -3.02 -12.85 12.33
C TYR A 138 -1.64 -12.83 13.01
N TRP A 139 -0.57 -13.04 12.22
CA TRP A 139 0.80 -13.01 12.72
C TRP A 139 1.18 -11.64 13.27
N LEU A 140 0.88 -10.56 12.53
CA LEU A 140 1.19 -9.21 12.99
C LEU A 140 0.46 -8.89 14.30
N ASN A 141 -0.81 -9.27 14.43
CA ASN A 141 -1.58 -9.11 15.66
C ASN A 141 -0.97 -9.88 16.84
N SER A 142 -0.49 -11.11 16.64
CA SER A 142 0.15 -11.88 17.70
C SER A 142 1.42 -11.20 18.20
N LYS A 143 2.27 -10.68 17.29
CA LYS A 143 3.51 -9.96 17.65
C LYS A 143 3.26 -8.68 18.42
N PHE A 144 2.24 -7.91 18.06
CA PHE A 144 1.88 -6.70 18.79
C PHE A 144 1.21 -6.98 20.14
N SER A 145 0.52 -8.12 20.26
CA SER A 145 -0.06 -8.58 21.53
C SER A 145 1.02 -9.05 22.50
N GLU A 146 2.03 -9.76 22.00
CA GLU A 146 3.19 -10.24 22.77
C GLU A 146 4.07 -9.08 23.26
N ASN A 147 4.26 -8.04 22.44
CA ASN A 147 5.19 -6.95 22.75
C ASN A 147 4.58 -5.56 22.60
N LYS A 148 3.94 -5.09 23.69
CA LYS A 148 3.36 -3.75 23.79
C LYS A 148 4.40 -2.62 23.70
N SER A 149 5.69 -2.92 23.83
CA SER A 149 6.73 -1.89 23.81
C SER A 149 6.86 -1.23 22.43
N PHE A 150 6.43 -1.87 21.34
CA PHE A 150 6.41 -1.29 19.99
C PHE A 150 5.57 -0.01 19.92
N GLY A 151 4.47 0.05 20.68
CA GLY A 151 3.59 1.21 20.77
C GLY A 151 4.09 2.33 21.69
N GLN A 152 5.26 2.19 22.30
CA GLN A 152 5.79 3.16 23.27
C GLN A 152 7.00 3.91 22.72
N SER A 153 7.00 5.24 22.84
CA SER A 153 8.17 6.07 22.51
C SER A 153 9.14 6.20 23.69
N SER A 154 10.43 6.37 23.40
CA SER A 154 11.45 6.74 24.38
C SER A 154 12.48 7.69 23.75
N LYS A 155 13.44 8.19 24.54
CA LYS A 155 14.55 9.02 24.01
C LYS A 155 15.36 8.27 22.94
N LYS A 156 15.57 6.95 23.12
CA LYS A 156 16.32 6.11 22.16
C LYS A 156 15.47 5.68 20.96
N PHE A 157 14.16 5.48 21.18
CA PHE A 157 13.22 4.99 20.18
C PHE A 157 12.08 6.01 20.01
N PRO A 158 12.25 7.06 19.20
CA PRO A 158 11.36 8.23 19.21
C PRO A 158 10.00 7.99 18.52
N PHE A 159 9.86 6.93 17.73
CA PHE A 159 8.64 6.65 16.97
C PHE A 159 7.92 5.41 17.51
N LYS A 160 6.59 5.49 17.54
CA LYS A 160 5.71 4.38 17.89
C LYS A 160 5.35 3.57 16.66
N PHE A 161 5.11 2.28 16.83
CA PHE A 161 4.49 1.42 15.84
C PHE A 161 3.17 0.89 16.39
N ALA A 162 2.12 0.89 15.57
CA ALA A 162 0.81 0.38 15.94
C ALA A 162 0.24 -0.38 14.75
N ASN A 163 -0.35 -1.55 14.99
CA ASN A 163 -1.06 -2.25 13.91
C ASN A 163 -2.43 -1.60 13.66
N ILE A 164 -2.83 -1.49 12.39
CA ILE A 164 -4.22 -1.19 12.03
C ILE A 164 -4.97 -2.51 12.05
N GLU A 165 -5.92 -2.63 12.98
CA GLU A 165 -6.75 -3.82 13.10
C GLU A 165 -7.62 -4.01 11.84
N SER A 166 -7.77 -5.28 11.44
CA SER A 166 -8.63 -5.66 10.33
C SER A 166 -10.02 -5.96 10.86
N VAL A 167 -11.04 -5.53 10.14
CA VAL A 167 -12.46 -5.68 10.50
C VAL A 167 -13.14 -6.55 9.45
N PRO A 168 -13.97 -7.54 9.85
CA PRO A 168 -14.78 -8.29 8.89
C PRO A 168 -15.68 -7.37 8.06
N CYS A 169 -15.80 -7.63 6.76
CA CYS A 169 -16.66 -6.86 5.86
C CYS A 169 -18.16 -7.20 5.97
N THR A 170 -18.63 -7.63 7.14
CA THR A 170 -20.07 -7.71 7.39
C THR A 170 -20.61 -6.32 7.69
N LYS A 171 -21.85 -6.04 7.27
CA LYS A 171 -22.49 -4.72 7.49
C LYS A 171 -22.37 -4.26 8.94
N GLY A 172 -22.74 -5.13 9.89
CA GLY A 172 -22.70 -4.79 11.32
C GLY A 172 -21.32 -4.49 11.88
N GLU A 173 -20.28 -5.22 11.47
CA GLU A 173 -18.90 -4.96 11.93
C GLU A 173 -18.33 -3.67 11.31
N MET A 174 -18.65 -3.39 10.04
CA MET A 174 -18.27 -2.12 9.42
C MET A 174 -18.97 -0.93 10.08
N GLU A 175 -20.28 -0.98 10.32
CA GLU A 175 -21.03 0.07 11.03
C GLU A 175 -20.46 0.32 12.43
N LYS A 176 -20.17 -0.75 13.17
CA LYS A 176 -19.54 -0.68 14.49
C LYS A 176 -18.14 -0.05 14.44
N CYS A 177 -17.33 -0.39 13.45
CA CYS A 177 -16.02 0.23 13.24
C CYS A 177 -16.16 1.71 12.92
N MET A 178 -17.07 2.09 12.03
CA MET A 178 -17.29 3.49 11.66
C MET A 178 -17.83 4.34 12.82
N ALA A 179 -18.62 3.75 13.71
CA ALA A 179 -19.10 4.38 14.94
C ALA A 179 -18.03 4.48 16.05
N SER A 180 -16.91 3.77 15.90
CA SER A 180 -15.82 3.80 16.88
C SER A 180 -15.00 5.09 16.76
N SER A 181 -14.36 5.49 17.86
CA SER A 181 -13.44 6.62 17.89
C SER A 181 -12.02 6.18 17.51
N PHE A 182 -11.41 6.85 16.54
CA PHE A 182 -10.02 6.64 16.16
C PHE A 182 -9.11 7.65 16.86
N GLU A 183 -7.89 7.24 17.22
CA GLU A 183 -6.86 8.16 17.75
C GLU A 183 -6.28 9.11 16.69
N TYR A 184 -6.68 8.93 15.43
CA TYR A 184 -6.20 9.63 14.25
C TYR A 184 -7.37 10.12 13.39
N GLU A 185 -7.10 11.10 12.54
CA GLU A 185 -8.03 11.50 11.47
C GLU A 185 -8.10 10.37 10.43
N LEU A 186 -9.31 9.85 10.17
CA LEU A 186 -9.54 8.82 9.15
C LEU A 186 -9.42 9.43 7.74
N ASP A 187 -8.64 8.80 6.86
CA ASP A 187 -8.51 9.19 5.45
C ASP A 187 -9.51 8.43 4.58
N GLY A 188 -9.54 7.11 4.76
CA GLY A 188 -10.42 6.20 4.04
C GLY A 188 -10.19 4.76 4.45
N LEU A 189 -10.77 3.84 3.68
CA LEU A 189 -10.89 2.44 4.03
C LEU A 189 -10.25 1.59 2.93
N LEU A 190 -9.34 0.70 3.32
CA LEU A 190 -8.83 -0.34 2.45
C LEU A 190 -9.60 -1.64 2.68
N PHE A 191 -9.87 -2.36 1.61
CA PHE A 191 -10.54 -3.66 1.63
C PHE A 191 -9.62 -4.67 0.99
N TYR A 192 -9.21 -5.69 1.73
CA TYR A 192 -8.30 -6.73 1.26
C TYR A 192 -9.04 -8.04 1.07
N TYR A 193 -8.86 -8.69 -0.08
CA TYR A 193 -9.22 -10.09 -0.23
C TYR A 193 -8.36 -10.93 0.72
N GLN A 194 -8.98 -11.81 1.51
CA GLN A 194 -8.31 -12.51 2.60
C GLN A 194 -7.14 -13.38 2.14
N ASP A 195 -7.26 -13.98 0.95
CA ASP A 195 -6.30 -14.97 0.45
C ASP A 195 -5.25 -14.32 -0.49
N VAL A 196 -5.17 -12.97 -0.56
CA VAL A 196 -4.23 -12.28 -1.47
C VAL A 196 -2.79 -12.31 -0.93
N ASN A 197 -1.85 -12.67 -1.79
CA ASN A 197 -0.40 -12.56 -1.57
C ASN A 197 0.01 -11.08 -1.53
N TYR A 198 1.16 -10.77 -0.93
CA TYR A 198 1.70 -9.42 -0.98
C TYR A 198 2.48 -9.22 -2.29
N GLU A 199 1.86 -8.54 -3.24
CA GLU A 199 2.46 -8.28 -4.55
C GLU A 199 2.77 -6.80 -4.76
N ARG A 200 3.83 -6.53 -5.51
CA ARG A 200 4.26 -5.17 -5.82
C ARG A 200 3.36 -4.56 -6.88
N GLY A 201 2.96 -3.29 -6.68
CA GLY A 201 2.17 -2.57 -7.66
C GLY A 201 0.68 -2.59 -7.35
N GLN A 202 -0.12 -2.16 -8.32
CA GLN A 202 -1.56 -2.04 -8.17
C GLN A 202 -2.25 -3.39 -8.39
N THR A 203 -3.27 -3.68 -7.59
CA THR A 203 -4.01 -4.94 -7.65
C THR A 203 -5.50 -4.75 -7.39
N PRO A 204 -6.39 -5.47 -8.09
CA PRO A 204 -7.83 -5.43 -7.83
C PRO A 204 -8.22 -6.14 -6.53
N PHE A 205 -7.33 -6.94 -5.94
CA PHE A 205 -7.57 -7.64 -4.67
C PHE A 205 -7.43 -6.74 -3.44
N VAL A 206 -7.11 -5.47 -3.65
CA VAL A 206 -7.16 -4.44 -2.62
C VAL A 206 -8.00 -3.28 -3.13
N GLY A 207 -9.15 -3.04 -2.51
CA GLY A 207 -10.06 -1.96 -2.82
C GLY A 207 -9.88 -0.75 -1.90
N TRP A 208 -10.19 0.44 -2.40
CA TRP A 208 -10.19 1.68 -1.63
C TRP A 208 -11.54 2.39 -1.76
N LEU A 209 -12.07 2.87 -0.64
CA LEU A 209 -13.23 3.76 -0.58
C LEU A 209 -13.00 4.87 0.43
N LEU A 210 -13.67 6.01 0.20
CA LEU A 210 -13.81 7.05 1.21
C LEU A 210 -14.99 6.70 2.14
N PRO A 211 -14.98 7.15 3.42
CA PRO A 211 -16.01 6.82 4.39
C PRO A 211 -17.43 7.19 3.92
N TRP A 212 -17.57 8.33 3.24
CA TRP A 212 -18.87 8.80 2.74
C TRP A 212 -19.45 7.95 1.61
N MET A 213 -18.65 7.09 0.96
CA MET A 213 -19.09 6.21 -0.14
C MET A 213 -19.76 4.93 0.36
N LEU A 214 -19.63 4.62 1.65
CA LEU A 214 -20.09 3.35 2.24
C LEU A 214 -21.62 3.15 2.18
N PRO A 215 -22.44 4.17 2.46
CA PRO A 215 -23.89 4.04 2.32
C PRO A 215 -24.31 3.68 0.89
N ASP A 216 -23.71 4.33 -0.11
CA ASP A 216 -24.11 4.16 -1.51
C ASP A 216 -23.56 2.88 -2.14
N MET A 217 -22.32 2.49 -1.80
CA MET A 217 -21.64 1.35 -2.41
C MET A 217 -21.91 0.02 -1.69
N LEU A 218 -22.08 0.05 -0.36
CA LEU A 218 -22.11 -1.15 0.49
C LEU A 218 -23.34 -1.22 1.40
N ASP A 219 -24.25 -0.24 1.34
CA ASP A 219 -25.39 -0.10 2.25
C ASP A 219 -24.96 -0.11 3.74
N VAL A 220 -23.82 0.52 4.04
CA VAL A 220 -23.25 0.64 5.40
C VAL A 220 -23.45 2.04 5.93
N GLN A 221 -24.13 2.18 7.07
CA GLN A 221 -24.34 3.49 7.68
C GLN A 221 -23.06 4.04 8.31
N VAL A 222 -22.85 5.35 8.16
CA VAL A 222 -21.70 6.05 8.74
C VAL A 222 -22.17 7.23 9.61
N PRO A 223 -21.44 7.55 10.70
CA PRO A 223 -21.69 8.75 11.50
C PRO A 223 -21.65 10.04 10.66
N ASP A 224 -22.34 11.09 11.15
CA ASP A 224 -22.49 12.36 10.44
C ASP A 224 -21.15 13.02 10.05
N VAL A 225 -20.11 12.82 10.86
CA VAL A 225 -18.76 13.35 10.59
C VAL A 225 -18.13 12.78 9.32
N TYR A 226 -18.62 11.64 8.84
CA TYR A 226 -18.15 10.95 7.64
C TYR A 226 -19.14 10.99 6.49
N LYS A 227 -20.27 11.70 6.62
CA LYS A 227 -21.21 11.90 5.51
C LYS A 227 -20.62 12.86 4.50
N LYS A 228 -21.11 12.77 3.26
CA LYS A 228 -20.72 13.68 2.17
C LYS A 228 -21.01 15.13 2.59
N PRO A 229 -20.08 16.08 2.42
CA PRO A 229 -20.34 17.48 2.76
C PRO A 229 -21.48 18.03 1.87
N GLU A 230 -22.52 18.61 2.47
CA GLU A 230 -23.71 19.15 1.77
C GLU A 230 -23.36 20.18 0.69
N ASN A 231 -22.21 20.86 0.80
CA ASN A 231 -21.73 21.89 -0.13
C ASN A 231 -20.82 21.36 -1.26
N SER A 232 -20.61 20.04 -1.37
CA SER A 232 -19.97 19.46 -2.55
C SER A 232 -21.03 19.31 -3.63
N MET A 233 -20.96 20.19 -4.63
CA MET A 233 -21.90 20.30 -5.76
C MET A 233 -22.46 18.92 -6.19
N GLU A 234 -23.80 18.90 -6.25
CA GLU A 234 -24.70 18.09 -7.10
C GLU A 234 -24.20 16.70 -7.46
N GLU A 235 -24.89 15.65 -6.98
CA GLU A 235 -25.10 14.32 -7.63
C GLU A 235 -24.07 13.82 -8.66
N ASN A 236 -22.79 14.10 -8.47
CA ASN A 236 -21.76 13.65 -9.38
C ASN A 236 -21.69 12.15 -9.19
N ASN A 237 -21.88 11.45 -10.29
CA ASN A 237 -21.73 10.01 -10.38
C ASN A 237 -20.42 9.64 -9.67
N ILE A 238 -20.43 8.61 -8.82
CA ILE A 238 -19.23 8.14 -8.10
C ILE A 238 -18.02 8.02 -9.05
N LYS A 239 -18.26 7.67 -10.32
CA LYS A 239 -17.26 7.67 -11.40
C LYS A 239 -16.63 9.03 -11.67
N GLU A 240 -17.42 10.09 -11.82
CA GLU A 240 -16.93 11.45 -12.05
C GLU A 240 -16.11 11.96 -10.85
N PHE A 241 -16.55 11.64 -9.63
CA PHE A 241 -15.76 11.94 -8.43
C PHE A 241 -14.42 11.22 -8.45
N ILE A 242 -14.40 9.93 -8.78
CA ILE A 242 -13.16 9.13 -8.86
C ILE A 242 -12.20 9.73 -9.88
N ASP A 243 -12.69 10.11 -11.06
CA ASP A 243 -11.87 10.70 -12.12
C ASP A 243 -11.28 12.06 -11.70
N GLU A 244 -12.08 12.92 -11.09
CA GLU A 244 -11.63 14.22 -10.57
C GLU A 244 -10.62 14.03 -9.42
N TYR A 245 -10.88 13.09 -8.51
CA TYR A 245 -9.98 12.77 -7.41
C TYR A 245 -8.63 12.27 -7.90
N ASN A 246 -8.63 11.35 -8.86
CA ASN A 246 -7.41 10.78 -9.44
C ASN A 246 -6.56 11.89 -10.10
N THR A 247 -7.21 12.82 -10.80
CA THR A 247 -6.55 13.97 -11.45
C THR A 247 -5.91 14.92 -10.44
N LYS A 248 -6.60 15.21 -9.33
CA LYS A 248 -6.12 16.15 -8.32
C LYS A 248 -5.05 15.59 -7.39
N ARG A 249 -5.05 14.27 -7.15
CA ARG A 249 -4.22 13.64 -6.11
C ARG A 249 -3.12 12.72 -6.62
N ASP A 250 -2.94 12.59 -7.94
CA ASP A 250 -1.99 11.64 -8.53
C ASP A 250 -2.16 10.25 -7.89
N TYR A 251 -3.43 9.84 -7.72
CA TYR A 251 -3.78 8.53 -7.17
C TYR A 251 -3.45 7.40 -8.17
N THR A 252 -2.90 7.75 -9.33
CA THR A 252 -2.19 6.83 -10.21
C THR A 252 -0.98 6.23 -9.49
N GLY A 253 -1.22 5.13 -8.80
CA GLY A 253 -0.27 4.02 -8.70
C GLY A 253 0.12 3.44 -10.08
N SER A 254 -0.51 3.93 -11.15
CA SER A 254 -0.12 3.70 -12.52
C SER A 254 1.28 4.28 -12.77
N ILE A 255 2.22 3.38 -13.07
CA ILE A 255 3.15 3.63 -14.17
C ILE A 255 2.34 4.34 -15.26
N LYS A 256 2.70 5.59 -15.58
CA LYS A 256 2.06 6.32 -16.68
C LYS A 256 1.99 5.35 -17.86
N LYS A 257 0.79 4.91 -18.26
CA LYS A 257 0.62 4.33 -19.60
C LYS A 257 1.09 5.43 -20.53
N THR A 258 2.26 5.24 -21.12
CA THR A 258 2.77 6.10 -22.17
C THR A 258 1.75 6.00 -23.29
N THR A 259 0.83 6.96 -23.36
CA THR A 259 -0.02 7.13 -24.52
C THR A 259 0.92 7.48 -25.66
N SER A 260 1.11 6.53 -26.57
CA SER A 260 1.68 6.76 -27.88
C SER A 260 0.79 7.79 -28.59
N LYS A 261 1.14 9.07 -28.46
CA LYS A 261 0.80 10.04 -29.49
C LYS A 261 1.66 9.69 -30.70
N ASN A 262 1.01 9.22 -31.75
CA ASN A 262 1.12 9.82 -33.07
C ASN A 262 -0.07 9.35 -33.90
N ALA A 263 -1.06 10.24 -33.96
CA ALA A 263 -2.05 10.26 -35.00
C ALA A 263 -1.39 10.77 -36.29
N ASP A 264 -1.74 10.14 -37.40
CA ASP A 264 -2.19 10.80 -38.63
C ASP A 264 -1.51 12.12 -39.01
N GLU A 265 -0.46 12.02 -39.81
CA GLU A 265 -0.16 12.99 -40.87
C GLU A 265 0.33 12.24 -42.12
N MET A 266 -0.60 11.84 -42.99
CA MET A 266 -0.35 11.67 -44.42
C MET A 266 -1.58 12.15 -45.20
N THR A 267 -1.56 13.44 -45.50
CA THR A 267 -2.12 14.02 -46.74
C THR A 267 -1.03 14.82 -47.40
#